data_AF-A0A0H3DD90-F1
#
_entry.id   AF-A0A0H3DD90-F1
#
_cell.length_a   1.000
_cell.length_b   1.000
_cell.length_c   1.000
_cell.angle_alpha   90.00
_cell.angle_beta   90.00
_cell.angle_gamma   90.00
#
_symmetry.space_group_name_H-M   'P 1'
#
loop_
_entity.id
_entity.type
_entity.pdbx_description
1 polymer ?
#
loop_
_entity_poly.entity_id
_entity_poly.type
_entity_poly.pdbx_seq_one_letter_code
_entity_poly.pdbx_strand_id
1 'polypeptide(L)'
;MSGSYFSEASAIQADFHGTDLFMADLSDADLRGAQFAQANLTGSDLTNALLADEDGTNAANFRGAVADATTKWPTDFDPAQAGVEDVTDSASEMANSTDE
;
A
#
# COMPACT_ATOMS: atom_id res chain seq x y z
N MET A 1 17.36 7.59 -3.57
CA MET A 1 17.30 6.53 -4.59
C MET A 1 15.92 5.95 -4.44
N SER A 2 14.98 6.24 -5.33
CA SER A 2 13.56 5.91 -5.16
C SER A 2 13.09 5.13 -6.39
N GLY A 3 12.51 3.95 -6.15
CA GLY A 3 12.26 2.92 -7.17
C GLY A 3 12.89 1.58 -6.77
N SER A 4 12.65 1.15 -5.53
CA SER A 4 12.98 -0.21 -5.11
C SER A 4 11.91 -1.15 -5.66
N TYR A 5 12.32 -2.25 -6.28
CA TYR A 5 11.42 -3.29 -6.79
C TYR A 5 11.41 -4.44 -5.78
N PHE A 6 10.28 -4.62 -5.09
CA PHE A 6 10.02 -5.78 -4.24
C PHE A 6 8.72 -6.48 -4.66
N SER A 7 8.31 -6.32 -5.92
CA SER A 7 7.16 -7.03 -6.44
C SER A 7 7.34 -8.54 -6.34
N GLU A 8 6.28 -9.24 -5.95
CA GLU A 8 6.25 -10.68 -5.66
C GLU A 8 7.22 -11.13 -4.53
N ALA A 9 7.88 -10.21 -3.82
CA ALA A 9 8.83 -10.57 -2.79
C ALA A 9 8.13 -11.13 -1.55
N SER A 10 8.75 -12.13 -0.92
CA SER A 10 8.42 -12.53 0.45
C SER A 10 9.29 -11.73 1.42
N ALA A 11 8.69 -10.76 2.09
CA ALA A 11 9.31 -9.90 3.09
C ALA A 11 8.57 -9.98 4.43
N ILE A 12 8.07 -11.18 4.75
CA ILE A 12 7.38 -11.48 6.01
C ILE A 12 8.30 -11.11 7.18
N GLN A 13 7.80 -10.33 8.13
CA GLN A 13 8.55 -9.86 9.31
C GLN A 13 9.82 -9.04 9.00
N ALA A 14 9.94 -8.50 7.78
CA ALA A 14 11.06 -7.63 7.44
C ALA A 14 10.99 -6.30 8.20
N ASP A 15 12.15 -5.77 8.57
CA ASP A 15 12.28 -4.45 9.18
C ASP A 15 12.53 -3.40 8.09
N PHE A 16 11.53 -2.56 7.83
CA PHE A 16 11.58 -1.41 6.94
C PHE A 16 11.53 -0.08 7.72
N HIS A 17 11.81 -0.08 9.03
CA HIS A 17 11.77 1.12 9.87
C HIS A 17 12.62 2.25 9.25
N GLY A 18 11.97 3.36 8.94
CA GLY A 18 12.63 4.59 8.48
C GLY A 18 13.19 4.49 7.07
N THR A 19 12.84 3.45 6.31
CA THR A 19 13.29 3.27 4.94
C THR A 19 12.57 4.24 3.98
N ASP A 20 13.27 4.64 2.92
CA ASP A 20 12.70 5.42 1.83
C ASP A 20 12.22 4.47 0.72
N LEU A 21 10.91 4.27 0.68
CA LEU A 21 10.18 3.46 -0.31
C LEU A 21 9.36 4.36 -1.24
N PHE A 22 9.80 5.61 -1.45
CA PHE A 22 9.15 6.55 -2.35
C PHE A 22 8.99 5.93 -3.75
N MET A 23 7.75 5.87 -4.24
CA MET A 23 7.39 5.24 -5.52
C MET A 23 7.94 3.81 -5.69
N ALA A 24 8.10 3.06 -4.60
CA ALA A 24 8.51 1.66 -4.67
C ALA A 24 7.40 0.80 -5.27
N ASP A 25 7.81 -0.23 -6.00
CA ASP A 25 6.90 -1.28 -6.47
C ASP A 25 6.89 -2.40 -5.43
N LEU A 26 5.78 -2.52 -4.70
CA LEU A 26 5.50 -3.55 -3.70
C LEU A 26 4.28 -4.40 -4.13
N SER A 27 3.92 -4.37 -5.41
CA SER A 27 2.81 -5.14 -5.94
C SER A 27 3.02 -6.65 -5.72
N ASP A 28 1.95 -7.38 -5.40
CA ASP A 28 2.00 -8.83 -5.12
C ASP A 28 2.92 -9.25 -3.96
N ALA A 29 3.46 -8.31 -3.18
CA ALA A 29 4.41 -8.63 -2.11
C ALA A 29 3.71 -9.24 -0.87
N ASP A 30 4.36 -10.25 -0.27
CA ASP A 30 3.96 -10.79 1.03
C ASP A 30 4.72 -10.06 2.14
N LEU A 31 4.06 -9.05 2.72
CA LEU A 31 4.58 -8.11 3.71
C LEU A 31 4.00 -8.40 5.12
N ARG A 32 3.46 -9.60 5.36
CA ARG A 32 2.81 -9.92 6.64
C ARG A 32 3.79 -9.77 7.80
N GLY A 33 3.42 -9.01 8.81
CA GLY A 33 4.27 -8.68 9.96
C GLY A 33 5.48 -7.78 9.65
N ALA A 34 5.60 -7.21 8.45
CA ALA A 34 6.67 -6.27 8.16
C ALA A 34 6.47 -4.95 8.92
N GLN A 35 7.58 -4.33 9.37
CA GLN A 35 7.55 -3.09 10.15
C GLN A 35 7.86 -1.89 9.26
N PHE A 36 6.89 -0.98 9.10
CA PHE A 36 6.99 0.22 8.26
C PHE A 36 7.04 1.51 9.09
N ALA A 37 7.19 1.45 10.41
CA ALA A 37 7.23 2.64 11.25
C ALA A 37 8.22 3.67 10.68
N GLN A 38 7.79 4.92 10.53
CA GLN A 38 8.58 6.03 9.95
C GLN A 38 9.05 5.82 8.49
N ALA A 39 8.64 4.76 7.81
CA ALA A 39 8.96 4.54 6.41
C ALA A 39 8.19 5.52 5.51
N ASN A 40 8.82 5.91 4.40
CA ASN A 40 8.20 6.74 3.38
C ASN A 40 7.69 5.88 2.22
N LEU A 41 6.39 5.58 2.17
CA LEU A 41 5.72 4.86 1.09
C LEU A 41 4.94 5.81 0.16
N THR A 42 5.30 7.09 0.13
CA THR A 42 4.59 8.05 -0.72
C THR A 42 4.65 7.59 -2.18
N GLY A 43 3.48 7.41 -2.82
CA GLY A 43 3.40 6.98 -4.22
C GLY A 43 3.74 5.52 -4.51
N SER A 44 3.91 4.66 -3.50
CA SER A 44 4.23 3.24 -3.73
C SER A 44 3.05 2.46 -4.32
N ASP A 45 3.35 1.41 -5.08
CA ASP A 45 2.34 0.45 -5.55
C ASP A 45 2.22 -0.71 -4.57
N LEU A 46 1.04 -0.87 -3.95
CA LEU A 46 0.70 -1.94 -3.00
C LEU A 46 -0.38 -2.87 -3.56
N THR A 47 -0.67 -2.82 -4.86
CA THR A 47 -1.71 -3.65 -5.48
C THR A 47 -1.46 -5.14 -5.21
N ASN A 48 -2.51 -5.85 -4.77
CA ASN A 48 -2.44 -7.25 -4.34
C ASN A 48 -1.42 -7.58 -3.23
N ALA A 49 -0.90 -6.60 -2.50
CA ALA A 49 0.04 -6.85 -1.40
C ALA A 49 -0.67 -7.38 -0.14
N LEU A 50 0.06 -8.16 0.67
CA LEU A 50 -0.42 -8.73 1.93
C LEU A 50 0.28 -8.07 3.13
N LEU A 51 -0.35 -7.08 3.77
CA LEU A 51 0.17 -6.37 4.95
C LEU A 51 -0.47 -6.86 6.27
N ALA A 52 -1.33 -7.88 6.23
CA ALA A 52 -2.05 -8.36 7.40
C ALA A 52 -1.10 -8.82 8.53
N ASP A 53 -1.59 -8.70 9.76
CA ASP A 53 -1.11 -9.34 11.00
C ASP A 53 -0.36 -8.48 12.05
N GLU A 54 0.11 -7.25 11.78
CA GLU A 54 0.78 -6.45 12.84
C GLU A 54 0.53 -4.92 12.76
N ASP A 55 0.63 -4.23 13.90
CA ASP A 55 0.60 -2.75 14.10
C ASP A 55 1.72 -2.00 13.35
N GLY A 56 2.50 -2.69 12.51
CA GLY A 56 3.71 -2.20 11.85
C GLY A 56 3.48 -1.08 10.83
N THR A 57 2.23 -0.77 10.47
CA THR A 57 1.88 0.36 9.57
C THR A 57 1.78 1.69 10.30
N ASN A 58 1.79 1.68 11.64
CA ASN A 58 1.61 2.89 12.43
C ASN A 58 2.80 3.85 12.23
N ALA A 59 2.51 5.11 11.93
CA ALA A 59 3.49 6.17 11.59
C ALA A 59 4.27 6.01 10.27
N ALA A 60 3.90 5.08 9.39
CA ALA A 60 4.36 5.10 8.00
C ALA A 60 3.61 6.17 7.18
N ASN A 61 4.22 6.68 6.12
CA ASN A 61 3.56 7.63 5.21
C ASN A 61 3.13 6.94 3.92
N PHE A 62 1.83 6.69 3.76
CA PHE A 62 1.23 6.05 2.58
C PHE A 62 0.59 7.03 1.59
N ARG A 63 0.85 8.33 1.71
CA ARG A 63 0.16 9.33 0.90
C ARG A 63 0.37 9.09 -0.60
N GLY A 64 -0.73 8.95 -1.34
CA GLY A 64 -0.71 8.68 -2.78
C GLY A 64 -0.19 7.29 -3.15
N ALA A 65 0.03 6.39 -2.17
CA ALA A 65 0.22 4.98 -2.47
C ALA A 65 -1.04 4.43 -3.14
N VAL A 66 -0.89 3.49 -4.05
CA VAL A 66 -2.01 2.87 -4.76
C VAL A 66 -2.27 1.47 -4.23
N ALA A 67 -3.54 1.11 -4.10
CA ALA A 67 -3.97 -0.22 -3.70
C ALA A 67 -5.29 -0.59 -4.40
N ASP A 68 -5.66 -1.85 -4.32
CA ASP A 68 -6.87 -2.38 -4.94
C ASP A 68 -7.72 -3.18 -3.92
N ALA A 69 -8.89 -3.63 -4.35
CA ALA A 69 -9.77 -4.49 -3.54
C ALA A 69 -9.12 -5.83 -3.11
N THR A 70 -8.00 -6.23 -3.71
CA THR A 70 -7.30 -7.48 -3.37
C THR A 70 -6.27 -7.30 -2.26
N THR A 71 -5.72 -6.09 -2.13
CA THR A 71 -4.76 -5.69 -1.08
C THR A 71 -5.30 -5.99 0.32
N LYS A 72 -4.48 -6.63 1.17
CA LYS A 72 -4.86 -7.00 2.54
C LYS A 72 -4.18 -6.10 3.55
N TRP A 73 -4.98 -5.29 4.23
CA TRP A 73 -4.54 -4.38 5.27
C TRP A 73 -4.62 -5.01 6.67
N PRO A 74 -3.83 -4.51 7.65
CA PRO A 74 -4.07 -4.80 9.07
C PRO A 74 -5.51 -4.43 9.49
N THR A 75 -6.07 -5.15 10.46
CA THR A 75 -7.49 -5.03 10.85
C THR A 75 -7.90 -3.62 11.27
N ASP A 76 -7.00 -2.87 11.90
CA ASP A 76 -7.27 -1.51 12.41
C ASP A 76 -6.73 -0.39 11.50
N PHE A 77 -6.29 -0.73 10.29
CA PHE A 77 -5.75 0.23 9.34
C PHE A 77 -6.82 0.72 8.36
N ASP A 78 -7.03 2.03 8.30
CA ASP A 78 -7.89 2.68 7.30
C ASP A 78 -7.02 3.28 6.16
N PRO A 79 -6.96 2.61 4.98
CA PRO A 79 -6.15 3.08 3.87
C PRO A 79 -6.62 4.44 3.32
N ALA A 80 -7.92 4.71 3.32
CA ALA A 80 -8.46 5.97 2.83
C ALA A 80 -8.05 7.14 3.75
N GLN A 81 -8.08 6.94 5.07
CA GLN A 81 -7.58 7.94 6.03
C GLN A 81 -6.06 8.13 5.94
N ALA A 82 -5.32 7.08 5.58
CA ALA A 82 -3.88 7.16 5.34
C ALA A 82 -3.50 7.85 4.00
N GLY A 83 -4.49 8.18 3.16
CA GLY A 83 -4.29 8.82 1.86
C GLY A 83 -3.87 7.85 0.75
N VAL A 84 -4.19 6.57 0.89
CA VAL A 84 -4.03 5.56 -0.16
C VAL A 84 -5.14 5.76 -1.21
N GLU A 85 -4.78 5.68 -2.48
CA GLU A 85 -5.68 5.75 -3.62
C GLU A 85 -6.13 4.35 -4.03
N ASP A 86 -7.44 4.12 -4.08
CA ASP A 86 -8.02 2.87 -4.58
C ASP A 86 -8.11 2.92 -6.11
N VAL A 87 -7.30 2.09 -6.80
CA VAL A 87 -7.27 2.03 -8.26
C VAL A 87 -8.41 1.19 -8.85
N THR A 88 -9.15 0.44 -8.03
CA THR A 88 -10.34 -0.29 -8.49
C THR A 88 -11.55 0.59 -8.64
N ASP A 89 -11.61 1.72 -7.91
CA ASP A 89 -12.75 2.64 -7.94
C ASP A 89 -12.73 3.60 -9.15
N SER A 90 -11.59 3.69 -9.85
CA SER A 90 -11.48 4.47 -11.09
C SER A 90 -12.33 3.91 -12.25
N ALA A 91 -12.81 2.67 -12.15
CA ALA A 91 -13.76 2.10 -13.11
C ALA A 91 -15.23 2.42 -12.76
N SER A 92 -15.52 2.82 -11.52
CA SER A 92 -16.88 3.10 -11.02
C SER A 92 -17.39 4.48 -11.46
N GLU A 93 -16.50 5.47 -11.60
CA GLU A 93 -16.89 6.86 -11.88
C GLU A 93 -17.19 7.16 -13.36
N MET A 94 -16.82 6.28 -14.30
CA MET A 94 -17.12 6.47 -15.73
C MET A 94 -18.47 5.90 -16.19
N ALA A 95 -19.19 5.18 -15.32
CA ALA A 95 -20.46 4.53 -15.68
C ALA A 95 -21.72 5.33 -15.29
N ASN A 96 -21.61 6.46 -14.56
CA ASN A 96 -22.76 7.19 -14.05
C ASN A 96 -22.95 8.61 -14.64
N SER A 97 -22.38 8.89 -15.81
CA SER A 97 -22.49 10.21 -16.45
C SER A 97 -23.07 10.16 -17.88
N THR A 98 -23.94 9.20 -18.19
CA THR A 98 -24.71 9.22 -19.44
C THR A 98 -26.13 8.72 -19.20
N ASP A 99 -26.97 9.58 -18.66
CA ASP A 99 -28.40 9.69 -19.00
C ASP A 99 -28.99 10.91 -18.27
N GLU A 100 -28.85 12.09 -18.87
CA GLU A 100 -29.84 13.19 -18.80
C GLU A 100 -30.05 13.78 -20.20
#